data_AF-A0A4U5TRJ4-F1
#
_entry.id   AF-A0A4U5TRJ4-F1
#
_cell.length_a   1.000
_cell.length_b   1.000
_cell.length_c   1.000
_cell.angle_alpha   90.00
_cell.angle_beta   90.00
_cell.angle_gamma   90.00
#
_symmetry.space_group_name_H-M   'P 1'
#
loop_
_entity.id
_entity.type
_entity.pdbx_description
1 polymer ?
#
loop_
_entity_poly.entity_id
_entity_poly.type
_entity_poly.pdbx_seq_one_letter_code
_entity_poly.pdbx_strand_id
1 'polypeptide(L)'
;MKLYTTCSSCYKDIKLTQKATTKFEFERKYGEEIELSCRKCDTSNTKHVNRIFAKTEWFWVLLSFGISVFVSLILIFSFGGFGFFVLFAPAAVVFGQQKSISAFNRSKVPRSRK
;
A
#
# COMPACT_ATOMS: atom_id res chain seq x y z
N MET A 1 0.37 -1.88 2.85
CA MET A 1 0.50 -1.16 1.57
C MET A 1 0.48 -2.15 0.41
N LYS A 2 0.06 -1.71 -0.78
CA LYS A 2 0.36 -2.40 -2.05
C LYS A 2 1.01 -1.44 -3.03
N LEU A 3 1.68 -2.03 -3.99
CA LEU A 3 2.41 -1.34 -5.03
C LEU A 3 1.53 -1.18 -6.28
N TYR A 4 1.68 -0.03 -6.91
CA TYR A 4 0.92 0.38 -8.08
C TYR A 4 1.85 1.08 -9.07
N THR A 5 1.49 1.02 -10.34
CA THR A 5 2.08 1.84 -11.40
C THR A 5 0.98 2.35 -12.31
N THR A 6 1.24 3.42 -13.04
CA THR A 6 0.29 3.97 -14.01
C THR A 6 0.58 3.40 -15.40
N CYS A 7 -0.45 2.91 -16.08
CA CYS A 7 -0.36 2.50 -17.48
C CYS A 7 -0.01 3.70 -18.38
N SER A 8 0.89 3.54 -19.35
CA SER A 8 1.22 4.61 -20.30
C SER A 8 0.11 4.87 -21.32
N SER A 9 -0.67 3.85 -21.66
CA SER A 9 -1.69 3.93 -22.71
C SER A 9 -3.00 4.51 -22.16
N CYS A 10 -3.55 3.90 -21.10
CA CYS A 10 -4.87 4.29 -20.57
C CYS A 10 -4.82 5.13 -19.29
N TYR A 11 -3.61 5.44 -18.76
CA TYR A 11 -3.41 6.20 -17.52
C TYR A 11 -4.10 5.64 -16.26
N LYS A 12 -4.58 4.40 -16.33
CA LYS A 12 -5.19 3.72 -15.19
C LYS A 12 -4.11 3.02 -14.35
N ASP A 13 -4.36 2.98 -13.05
CA ASP A 13 -3.48 2.29 -12.11
C ASP A 13 -3.54 0.77 -12.31
N ILE A 14 -2.35 0.18 -12.41
CA ILE A 14 -2.08 -1.25 -12.44
C ILE A 14 -1.56 -1.63 -11.06
N LYS A 15 -2.22 -2.58 -10.43
CA LYS A 15 -1.83 -3.14 -9.15
C LYS A 15 -0.76 -4.20 -9.35
N LEU A 16 0.35 -4.10 -8.63
CA LEU A 16 1.42 -5.09 -8.63
C LEU A 16 1.15 -6.18 -7.58
N THR A 17 1.57 -7.41 -7.89
CA THR A 17 1.51 -8.55 -6.96
C THR A 17 2.76 -8.63 -6.08
N GLN A 18 3.87 -8.07 -6.56
CA GLN A 18 5.15 -8.03 -5.88
C GLN A 18 5.06 -7.22 -4.57
N LYS A 19 5.87 -7.62 -3.59
CA LYS A 19 5.97 -6.96 -2.29
C LYS A 19 7.42 -6.55 -2.02
N ALA A 20 7.62 -5.30 -1.67
CA ALA A 20 8.91 -4.77 -1.24
C ALA A 20 8.71 -3.56 -0.32
N THR A 21 9.63 -3.34 0.60
CA THR A 21 9.58 -2.21 1.56
C THR A 21 10.14 -0.94 0.95
N THR A 22 11.17 -1.06 0.12
CA THR A 22 11.84 0.06 -0.55
C THR A 22 12.04 -0.24 -2.03
N LYS A 23 12.33 0.80 -2.84
CA LYS A 23 12.64 0.64 -4.26
C LYS A 23 13.96 -0.10 -4.48
N PHE A 24 14.96 0.07 -3.61
CA PHE A 24 16.19 -0.71 -3.66
C PHE A 24 15.94 -2.21 -3.42
N GLU A 25 15.11 -2.53 -2.44
CA GLU A 25 14.73 -3.93 -2.18
C GLU A 25 13.94 -4.52 -3.36
N PHE A 26 13.07 -3.71 -3.98
CA PHE A 26 12.32 -4.10 -5.15
C PHE A 26 13.24 -4.41 -6.34
N GLU A 27 14.16 -3.49 -6.64
CA GLU A 27 15.14 -3.64 -7.71
C GLU A 27 16.00 -4.89 -7.51
N ARG A 28 16.50 -5.11 -6.29
CA ARG A 28 17.30 -6.31 -5.97
C ARG A 28 16.52 -7.62 -6.21
N LYS A 29 15.21 -7.62 -6.00
CA LYS A 29 14.37 -8.82 -6.13
C LYS A 29 13.82 -9.05 -7.53
N TYR A 30 13.52 -7.98 -8.27
CA TYR A 30 12.75 -8.04 -9.51
C TYR A 30 13.43 -7.34 -10.71
N GLY A 31 14.56 -6.68 -10.49
CA GLY A 31 15.28 -5.90 -11.50
C GLY A 31 14.88 -4.43 -11.56
N GLU A 32 15.61 -3.65 -12.36
CA GLU A 32 15.40 -2.21 -12.57
C GLU A 32 14.12 -1.88 -13.35
N GLU A 33 13.72 -2.80 -14.24
CA GLU A 33 12.53 -2.66 -15.07
C GLU A 33 11.66 -3.89 -14.95
N ILE A 34 10.36 -3.67 -14.93
CA ILE A 34 9.36 -4.73 -14.90
C ILE A 34 8.41 -4.57 -16.08
N GLU A 35 8.10 -5.70 -16.70
CA GLU A 35 7.06 -5.80 -17.72
C GLU A 35 5.73 -6.14 -17.04
N LEU A 36 4.72 -5.33 -17.31
CA LEU A 36 3.39 -5.52 -16.74
C LEU A 36 2.34 -5.38 -17.85
N SER A 37 1.40 -6.32 -17.91
CA SER A 37 0.23 -6.19 -18.77
C SER A 37 -0.89 -5.43 -18.06
N CYS A 38 -1.47 -4.44 -18.74
CA CYS A 38 -2.60 -3.69 -18.22
C CYS A 38 -3.91 -4.41 -18.50
N ARG A 39 -4.54 -5.02 -17.50
CA ARG A 39 -5.86 -5.70 -17.62
C ARG A 39 -7.02 -4.84 -18.13
N LYS A 40 -6.83 -3.52 -18.28
CA LYS A 40 -7.89 -2.60 -18.72
C LYS A 40 -7.78 -2.20 -20.20
N CYS A 41 -6.61 -2.35 -20.82
CA CYS A 41 -6.38 -1.99 -22.22
C CYS A 41 -5.47 -2.99 -22.95
N ASP A 42 -5.11 -4.09 -22.28
CA ASP A 42 -4.27 -5.20 -22.73
C ASP A 42 -2.90 -4.82 -23.32
N THR A 43 -2.45 -3.59 -23.09
CA THR A 43 -1.10 -3.15 -23.48
C THR A 43 -0.04 -3.66 -22.51
N SER A 44 1.08 -4.12 -23.07
CA SER A 44 2.31 -4.34 -22.30
C SER A 44 2.93 -3.00 -21.93
N ASN A 45 3.39 -2.89 -20.70
CA ASN A 45 3.99 -1.68 -20.16
C ASN A 45 5.27 -2.05 -19.43
N THR A 46 6.41 -1.63 -19.96
CA THR A 46 7.69 -1.67 -19.26
C THR A 46 7.80 -0.42 -18.38
N LYS A 47 8.06 -0.63 -17.08
CA LYS A 47 8.19 0.47 -16.11
C LYS A 47 9.41 0.26 -15.24
N HIS A 48 10.24 1.30 -15.17
CA HIS A 48 11.34 1.38 -14.22
C HIS A 48 10.80 1.46 -12.78
N VAL A 49 11.51 0.87 -11.81
CA VAL A 49 11.10 0.80 -10.39
C VAL A 49 10.71 2.16 -9.80
N ASN A 50 11.42 3.22 -10.18
CA ASN A 50 11.09 4.60 -9.75
C ASN A 50 9.68 5.08 -10.12
N ARG A 51 9.03 4.52 -11.16
CA ARG A 51 7.65 4.84 -11.55
C ARG A 51 6.60 4.06 -10.77
N ILE A 52 7.03 3.10 -9.95
CA ILE A 52 6.16 2.37 -9.03
C ILE A 52 5.98 3.21 -7.76
N PHE A 53 4.76 3.23 -7.25
CA PHE A 53 4.39 3.92 -6.02
C PHE A 53 3.56 3.00 -5.12
N ALA A 54 3.68 3.19 -3.81
CA ALA A 54 2.88 2.51 -2.81
C ALA A 54 1.61 3.31 -2.48
N LYS A 55 0.49 2.60 -2.29
CA LYS A 55 -0.77 3.17 -1.78
C LYS A 55 -1.27 2.39 -0.57
N THR A 56 -2.12 3.06 0.22
CA THR A 56 -2.78 2.49 1.38
C THR A 56 -3.73 1.38 0.98
N GLU A 57 -3.70 0.31 1.76
CA GLU A 57 -4.66 -0.78 1.62
C GLU A 57 -5.90 -0.52 2.45
N TRP A 58 -6.89 0.11 1.83
CA TRP A 58 -8.17 0.46 2.45
C TRP A 58 -8.90 -0.74 3.05
N PHE A 59 -8.74 -1.93 2.48
CA PHE A 59 -9.34 -3.15 3.03
C PHE A 59 -8.95 -3.39 4.48
N TRP A 60 -7.66 -3.30 4.82
CA TRP A 60 -7.17 -3.51 6.19
C TRP A 60 -7.58 -2.38 7.14
N VAL A 61 -7.67 -1.15 6.62
CA VAL A 61 -8.12 0.00 7.42
C VAL A 61 -9.60 -0.14 7.77
N LEU A 62 -10.45 -0.48 6.80
CA LEU A 62 -11.87 -0.71 7.00
C LEU A 62 -12.14 -1.90 7.93
N LEU A 63 -11.38 -2.99 7.75
CA LEU A 63 -11.49 -4.16 8.62
C LEU A 63 -11.12 -3.81 10.07
N SER A 64 -10.01 -3.10 10.27
CA SER A 64 -9.59 -2.65 11.61
C SER A 64 -10.62 -1.72 12.23
N PHE A 65 -11.23 -0.83 11.44
CA PHE A 65 -12.28 0.07 11.89
C PHE A 65 -13.53 -0.70 12.33
N GLY A 66 -14.00 -1.64 11.52
CA GLY A 66 -15.16 -2.48 11.86
C GLY A 66 -14.96 -3.29 13.15
N ILE A 67 -13.77 -3.91 13.31
CA ILE A 67 -13.43 -4.64 14.55
C ILE A 67 -13.38 -3.70 15.74
N SER A 68 -12.75 -2.54 15.59
CA SER A 68 -12.64 -1.54 16.65
C SER A 68 -14.01 -1.07 17.14
N VAL A 69 -14.95 -0.77 16.24
CA VAL A 69 -16.31 -0.38 16.60
C VAL A 69 -17.03 -1.53 17.32
N PHE A 70 -16.96 -2.74 16.79
CA PHE A 70 -17.62 -3.91 17.37
C PHE A 70 -17.14 -4.20 18.80
N VAL A 71 -15.83 -4.19 19.02
CA VAL A 71 -15.23 -4.39 20.35
C VAL A 71 -15.58 -3.24 21.29
N SER A 72 -15.59 -2.00 20.80
CA SER A 72 -15.95 -0.82 21.60
C SER A 72 -17.39 -0.92 22.11
N LEU A 73 -18.34 -1.37 21.28
CA LEU A 73 -19.74 -1.55 21.70
C LEU A 73 -19.88 -2.56 22.84
N ILE A 74 -19.19 -3.70 22.73
CA ILE A 74 -19.20 -4.74 23.78
C ILE A 74 -18.60 -4.19 25.08
N LEU A 75 -17.48 -3.48 24.99
CA LEU A 75 -16.81 -2.91 26.16
C LEU A 75 -17.62 -1.79 26.81
N ILE A 76 -18.30 -0.95 26.03
CA ILE A 76 -19.18 0.09 26.55
C ILE A 76 -20.34 -0.52 27.35
N PHE A 77 -20.92 -1.60 26.83
CA PHE A 77 -22.03 -2.28 27.49
C PHE A 77 -21.61 -2.98 28.79
N SER A 78 -20.44 -3.65 28.80
CA SER A 78 -19.98 -4.44 29.95
C SER A 78 -19.20 -3.64 31.00
N PHE A 79 -18.43 -2.62 30.59
CA PHE A 79 -17.46 -1.90 31.44
C PHE A 79 -17.63 -0.38 31.41
N GLY A 80 -18.67 0.16 30.75
CA GLY A 80 -18.90 1.59 30.64
C GLY A 80 -17.88 2.30 29.74
N GLY A 81 -17.52 3.55 30.05
CA GLY A 81 -16.75 4.43 29.15
C GLY A 81 -15.36 3.94 28.71
N PHE A 82 -14.81 2.86 29.25
CA PHE A 82 -13.51 2.33 28.83
C PHE A 82 -13.47 1.84 27.38
N GLY A 83 -14.61 1.49 26.78
CA GLY A 83 -14.65 1.06 25.38
C GLY A 83 -14.25 2.15 24.37
N PHE A 84 -14.28 3.44 24.75
CA PHE A 84 -13.89 4.54 23.85
C PHE A 84 -12.41 4.52 23.45
N PHE A 85 -11.52 3.96 24.27
CA PHE A 85 -10.08 3.90 23.94
C PHE A 85 -9.80 3.02 22.71
N VAL A 86 -10.63 2.00 22.48
CA VAL A 86 -10.44 1.04 21.37
C VAL A 86 -10.74 1.69 20.01
N LEU A 87 -11.54 2.76 19.98
CA LEU A 87 -11.81 3.53 18.76
C LEU A 87 -10.56 4.20 18.16
N PHE A 88 -9.49 4.35 18.94
CA PHE A 88 -8.22 4.88 18.44
C PHE A 88 -7.33 3.83 17.78
N ALA A 89 -7.63 2.53 17.92
CA ALA A 89 -6.83 1.45 17.34
C ALA A 89 -6.65 1.53 15.80
N PRO A 90 -7.68 1.90 15.00
CA PRO A 90 -7.51 2.05 13.55
C PRO A 90 -6.50 3.15 13.18
N ALA A 91 -6.35 4.18 14.01
CA ALA A 91 -5.36 5.23 13.78
C ALA A 91 -3.93 4.65 13.79
N ALA A 92 -3.62 3.76 14.74
CA ALA A 92 -2.32 3.08 14.80
C ALA A 92 -2.04 2.26 13.53
N VAL A 93 -3.05 1.58 12.97
CA VAL A 93 -2.92 0.83 11.72
C VAL A 93 -2.63 1.78 10.54
N VAL A 94 -3.30 2.92 10.47
CA VAL A 94 -3.04 3.93 9.44
C VAL A 94 -1.62 4.48 9.57
N PHE A 95 -1.18 4.84 10.78
CA PHE A 95 0.20 5.31 11.01
C PHE A 95 1.24 4.28 10.59
N GLY A 96 1.02 3.00 10.91
CA GLY A 96 1.88 1.90 10.47
C GLY A 96 1.96 1.78 8.94
N GLN A 97 0.82 1.90 8.24
CA GLN A 97 0.80 1.87 6.78
C GLN A 97 1.49 3.09 6.17
N GLN A 98 1.27 4.30 6.70
CA GLN A 98 1.88 5.53 6.19
C GLN A 98 3.41 5.49 6.24
N LYS A 99 3.99 4.90 7.30
CA LYS A 99 5.45 4.70 7.40
C LYS A 99 5.99 3.83 6.25
N SER A 100 5.32 2.73 5.95
CA SER A 100 5.73 1.84 4.84
C SER A 100 5.58 2.50 3.47
N ILE A 101 4.49 3.22 3.24
CA ILE A 101 4.19 3.91 1.98
C ILE A 101 5.20 5.02 1.73
N SER A 102 5.45 5.85 2.75
CA SER A 102 6.41 6.95 2.66
C SER A 102 7.84 6.44 2.44
N ALA A 103 8.25 5.36 3.12
CA ALA A 103 9.55 4.73 2.90
C ALA A 103 9.73 4.28 1.45
N PHE A 104 8.74 3.59 0.88
CA PHE A 104 8.80 3.15 -0.51
C PHE A 104 8.81 4.34 -1.48
N ASN A 105 7.88 5.28 -1.34
CA ASN A 105 7.73 6.40 -2.26
C ASN A 105 8.91 7.38 -2.24
N ARG A 106 9.53 7.59 -1.07
CA ARG A 106 10.69 8.45 -0.89
C ARG A 106 11.97 7.84 -1.46
N SER A 107 12.12 6.51 -1.38
CA SER A 107 13.28 5.84 -1.95
C SER A 107 13.32 6.02 -3.47
N LYS A 108 14.51 6.25 -4.02
CA LYS A 108 14.78 6.34 -5.45
C LYS A 108 16.04 5.56 -5.75
N VAL A 109 15.99 4.80 -6.83
CA VAL A 109 17.09 4.00 -7.35
C VAL A 109 17.77 4.81 -8.47
N PRO A 110 19.11 4.93 -8.50
CA PRO A 110 19.80 5.53 -9.64
C PRO A 110 19.58 4.70 -10.90
N ARG A 111 19.39 5.34 -12.06
CA ARG A 111 19.32 4.60 -13.32
C ARG A 111 20.72 4.16 -13.70
N SER A 112 20.92 2.87 -13.93
CA SER A 112 22.14 2.39 -14.58
C SER A 112 22.16 2.94 -16.01
N ARG A 113 23.14 3.78 -16.34
CA ARG A 113 23.37 4.19 -17.73
C ARG A 113 23.95 2.97 -18.46
N LYS A 114 23.08 2.16 -19.07
CA LYS A 114 23.49 1.26 -20.14
C LYS A 114 23.52 2.02 -21.45
#